data_AF-A0A969HUM9-F1
#
_entry.id   AF-A0A969HUM9-F1
#
_cell.length_a   1.000
_cell.length_b   1.000
_cell.length_c   1.000
_cell.angle_alpha   90.00
_cell.angle_beta   90.00
_cell.angle_gamma   90.00
#
_symmetry.space_group_name_H-M   'P 1'
#
loop_
_entity.id
_entity.type
_entity.pdbx_description
1 polymer ?
#
loop_
_entity_poly.entity_id
_entity_poly.type
_entity_poly.pdbx_seq_one_letter_code
_entity_poly.pdbx_strand_id
1 'polypeptide(L)'
;MLINFPRNNYEPDIVFFGQEKSKDFTPDQMLFPAPDLVVEVLSESTQENDYGIKFEDYQHNQVPEYWIIDPDAQSVEQFLLQDEKYVLYQKLAKSGTLKTNTVPGFAIELEKSSKPRTSSLSGASSVPI
;
A
#
# COMPACT_ATOMS: atom_id res chain seq x y z
N MET A 1 -4.13 10.93 7.94
CA MET A 1 -5.16 10.04 8.53
C MET A 1 -4.44 8.84 9.11
N LEU A 2 -4.83 8.31 10.27
CA LEU A 2 -4.14 7.15 10.85
C LEU A 2 -5.07 5.93 10.99
N ILE A 3 -4.62 4.77 10.52
CA ILE A 3 -5.20 3.48 10.88
C ILE A 3 -4.72 3.11 12.27
N ASN A 4 -5.65 2.86 13.17
CA ASN A 4 -5.38 2.62 14.58
C ASN A 4 -5.41 1.12 14.89
N PHE A 5 -4.25 0.54 15.14
CA PHE A 5 -4.09 -0.84 15.61
C PHE A 5 -3.58 -0.89 17.05
N PRO A 6 -3.76 -2.03 17.76
CA PRO A 6 -3.34 -2.15 19.15
C PRO A 6 -1.84 -1.89 19.41
N ARG A 7 -0.98 -2.24 18.44
CA ARG A 7 0.49 -2.08 18.58
C ARG A 7 1.00 -0.75 18.06
N ASN A 8 0.45 -0.26 16.95
CA ASN A 8 0.98 0.90 16.24
C ASN A 8 -0.10 1.59 15.40
N ASN A 9 0.17 2.84 15.02
CA ASN A 9 -0.66 3.59 14.09
C ASN A 9 0.07 3.77 12.76
N TYR A 10 -0.66 3.64 11.66
CA TYR A 10 -0.09 3.75 10.32
C TYR A 10 -0.80 4.80 9.49
N GLU A 11 -0.03 5.48 8.64
CA GLU A 11 -0.55 6.33 7.57
C GLU A 11 -0.23 5.65 6.23
N PRO A 12 -1.13 4.80 5.70
CA PRO A 12 -0.92 4.14 4.43
C PRO A 12 -1.15 5.11 3.27
N ASP A 13 -0.50 4.88 2.14
CA ASP A 13 -0.61 5.75 0.96
C ASP A 13 -2.04 5.81 0.40
N ILE A 14 -2.70 4.65 0.28
CA ILE A 14 -4.10 4.55 -0.16
C ILE A 14 -4.82 3.52 0.69
N VAL A 15 -6.05 3.84 1.08
CA VAL A 15 -6.96 2.91 1.74
C VAL A 15 -8.36 3.00 1.17
N PHE A 16 -9.14 1.93 1.35
CA PHE A 16 -10.57 1.94 1.12
C PHE A 16 -11.32 1.38 2.35
N PHE A 17 -12.44 2.02 2.64
CA PHE A 17 -13.42 1.58 3.63
C PHE A 17 -14.76 1.39 2.94
N GLY A 18 -15.32 0.18 3.05
CA GLY A 18 -16.65 -0.13 2.62
C GLY A 18 -17.71 0.60 3.45
N GLN A 19 -18.92 0.67 2.91
CA GLN A 19 -20.03 1.46 3.47
C GLN A 19 -20.31 1.13 4.95
N GLU A 20 -20.24 -0.14 5.33
CA GLU A 20 -20.48 -0.55 6.73
C GLU A 20 -19.45 0.01 7.71
N LYS A 21 -18.18 0.15 7.30
CA LYS A 21 -17.13 0.74 8.12
C LYS A 21 -17.21 2.27 8.11
N SER A 22 -17.52 2.86 6.95
CA SER A 22 -17.45 4.31 6.76
C SER A 22 -18.70 5.07 7.20
N LYS A 23 -19.84 4.40 7.44
CA LYS A 23 -21.12 5.05 7.75
C LYS A 23 -21.09 5.96 8.98
N ASP A 24 -20.21 5.69 9.93
CA ASP A 24 -20.09 6.42 11.19
C ASP A 24 -18.88 7.37 11.22
N PHE A 25 -18.18 7.57 10.09
CA PHE A 25 -17.03 8.45 10.03
C PHE A 25 -17.44 9.91 10.19
N THR A 26 -16.61 10.67 10.89
CA THR A 26 -16.80 12.11 11.09
C THR A 26 -15.71 12.93 10.40
N PRO A 27 -15.99 14.18 9.98
CA PRO A 27 -15.00 15.01 9.28
C PRO A 27 -13.70 15.25 10.06
N ASP A 28 -13.79 15.33 11.38
CA ASP A 28 -12.64 15.62 12.26
C ASP A 28 -11.96 14.34 12.80
N GLN A 29 -12.35 13.17 12.28
CA GLN A 29 -11.79 11.90 12.71
C GLN A 29 -10.32 11.77 12.30
N MET A 30 -9.47 11.43 13.27
CA MET A 30 -8.03 11.24 13.04
C MET A 30 -7.63 9.77 13.00
N LEU A 31 -8.30 8.94 13.80
CA LEU A 31 -8.03 7.50 13.95
C LEU A 31 -9.15 6.68 13.32
N PHE A 32 -8.77 5.72 12.48
CA PHE A 32 -9.69 4.92 11.68
C PHE A 32 -9.48 3.43 11.98
N PRO A 33 -10.54 2.60 11.83
CA PRO A 33 -10.43 1.16 12.05
C PRO A 33 -9.59 0.49 10.95
N ALA A 34 -9.43 -0.82 11.03
CA ALA A 34 -8.83 -1.60 9.94
C ALA A 34 -9.61 -1.38 8.62
N PRO A 35 -8.96 -0.91 7.54
CA PRO A 35 -9.61 -0.73 6.24
C PRO A 35 -9.93 -2.08 5.57
N ASP A 36 -10.67 -2.03 4.47
CA ASP A 36 -10.93 -3.20 3.63
C ASP A 36 -9.80 -3.45 2.62
N LEU A 37 -9.16 -2.36 2.16
CA LEU A 37 -7.98 -2.39 1.30
C LEU A 37 -6.92 -1.45 1.86
N VAL A 38 -5.68 -1.90 1.85
CA VAL A 38 -4.49 -1.05 1.98
C VAL A 38 -3.64 -1.18 0.72
N VAL A 39 -3.10 -0.07 0.24
CA VAL A 39 -2.06 -0.05 -0.79
C VAL A 39 -0.90 0.79 -0.29
N GLU A 40 0.30 0.25 -0.40
CA GLU A 40 1.56 0.93 -0.07
C GLU A 40 2.42 1.01 -1.35
N VAL A 41 3.03 2.17 -1.56
CA VAL A 41 3.95 2.41 -2.68
C VAL A 41 5.37 2.44 -2.13
N LEU A 42 6.18 1.46 -2.55
CA LEU A 42 7.53 1.32 -2.06
C LEU A 42 8.40 2.52 -2.41
N SER A 43 9.28 2.81 -1.45
CA SER A 43 10.46 3.64 -1.60
C SER A 43 11.65 2.93 -0.93
N GLU A 44 12.88 3.40 -1.20
CA GLU A 44 14.08 2.84 -0.56
C GLU A 44 13.97 2.78 0.97
N SER A 45 13.26 3.72 1.60
CA SER A 45 13.10 3.81 3.05
C SER A 45 11.91 3.03 3.62
N THR A 46 10.95 2.60 2.80
CA THR A 46 9.71 1.96 3.29
C THR A 46 9.66 0.46 3.00
N GLN A 47 10.42 -0.01 2.02
CA GLN A 47 10.42 -1.42 1.57
C GLN A 47 10.56 -2.45 2.70
N GLU A 48 11.50 -2.26 3.62
CA GLU A 48 11.69 -3.20 4.74
C GLU A 48 10.45 -3.25 5.65
N ASN A 49 9.82 -2.11 5.89
CA ASN A 49 8.64 -2.03 6.75
C ASN A 49 7.40 -2.60 6.08
N ASP A 50 7.19 -2.30 4.79
CA ASP A 50 6.00 -2.69 4.02
C ASP A 50 5.93 -4.21 3.79
N TYR A 51 7.07 -4.90 3.69
CA TYR A 51 7.16 -6.37 3.67
C TYR A 51 7.38 -7.00 5.05
N GLY A 52 7.68 -6.20 6.07
CA GLY A 52 7.96 -6.64 7.43
C GLY A 52 6.81 -6.30 8.37
N ILE A 53 7.06 -5.34 9.27
CA ILE A 53 6.16 -5.06 10.40
C ILE A 53 4.75 -4.63 9.96
N LYS A 54 4.62 -3.82 8.90
CA LYS A 54 3.31 -3.39 8.40
C LYS A 54 2.54 -4.57 7.82
N PHE A 55 3.21 -5.44 7.05
CA PHE A 55 2.60 -6.65 6.50
C PHE A 55 2.00 -7.52 7.60
N GLU A 56 2.77 -7.77 8.66
CA GLU A 56 2.31 -8.52 9.83
C GLU A 56 1.16 -7.83 10.55
N ASP A 57 1.24 -6.51 10.75
CA ASP A 57 0.18 -5.77 11.45
C ASP A 57 -1.12 -5.71 10.64
N TYR A 58 -1.08 -5.46 9.34
CA TYR A 58 -2.27 -5.52 8.49
C TYR A 58 -2.90 -6.92 8.50
N GLN A 59 -2.07 -7.97 8.42
CA GLN A 59 -2.52 -9.36 8.50
C GLN A 59 -3.20 -9.68 9.85
N HIS A 60 -2.52 -9.38 10.97
CA HIS A 60 -3.05 -9.65 12.30
C HIS A 60 -4.34 -8.88 12.59
N ASN A 61 -4.44 -7.65 12.09
CA ASN A 61 -5.63 -6.80 12.24
C ASN A 61 -6.71 -7.06 11.18
N GLN A 62 -6.61 -8.20 10.47
CA GLN A 62 -7.65 -8.70 9.57
C GLN A 62 -8.01 -7.75 8.42
N VAL A 63 -7.03 -7.00 7.90
CA VAL A 63 -7.22 -6.23 6.65
C VAL A 63 -7.35 -7.24 5.49
N PRO A 64 -8.49 -7.32 4.80
CA PRO A 64 -8.76 -8.41 3.84
C PRO A 64 -7.85 -8.42 2.62
N GLU A 65 -7.43 -7.24 2.14
CA GLU A 65 -6.66 -7.10 0.92
C GLU A 65 -5.54 -6.07 1.10
N TYR A 66 -4.32 -6.44 0.70
CA TYR A 66 -3.13 -5.61 0.82
C TYR A 66 -2.33 -5.62 -0.47
N TRP A 67 -2.02 -4.43 -0.99
CA TRP A 67 -1.21 -4.28 -2.20
C TRP A 67 0.11 -3.61 -1.89
N ILE A 68 1.17 -4.13 -2.51
CA ILE A 68 2.48 -3.49 -2.52
C ILE A 68 2.81 -3.14 -3.97
N ILE A 69 3.00 -1.85 -4.22
CA ILE A 69 3.41 -1.32 -5.52
C ILE A 69 4.90 -1.01 -5.44
N ASP A 70 5.69 -1.59 -6.33
CA ASP A 70 7.10 -1.27 -6.51
C ASP A 70 7.27 -0.46 -7.82
N PRO A 71 7.47 0.87 -7.73
CA PRO A 71 7.64 1.71 -8.91
C PRO A 71 8.93 1.41 -9.69
N ASP A 72 9.99 0.98 -9.01
CA ASP A 72 11.30 0.78 -9.60
C ASP A 72 11.34 -0.56 -10.35
N ALA A 73 10.73 -1.60 -9.78
CA ALA A 73 10.48 -2.88 -10.46
C ALA A 73 9.31 -2.82 -11.46
N GLN A 74 8.54 -1.73 -11.47
CA GLN A 74 7.29 -1.58 -12.22
C GLN A 74 6.35 -2.76 -11.98
N SER A 75 6.11 -3.09 -10.72
CA SER A 75 5.32 -4.25 -10.34
C SER A 75 4.31 -3.93 -9.25
N VAL A 76 3.25 -4.74 -9.19
CA VAL A 76 2.28 -4.73 -8.11
C VAL A 76 2.05 -6.15 -7.64
N GLU A 77 2.05 -6.33 -6.33
CA GLU A 77 1.70 -7.57 -5.65
C GLU A 77 0.39 -7.36 -4.90
N GLN A 78 -0.59 -8.24 -5.13
CA GLN A 78 -1.85 -8.28 -4.38
C GLN A 78 -1.84 -9.50 -3.47
N PHE A 79 -2.00 -9.23 -2.18
CA PHE A 79 -2.16 -10.23 -1.13
C PHE A 79 -3.62 -10.25 -0.67
N LEU A 80 -4.16 -11.45 -0.51
CA LEU A 80 -5.49 -11.68 0.06
C LEU A 80 -5.34 -12.40 1.38
N LEU A 81 -6.13 -11.98 2.38
CA LEU A 81 -6.20 -12.65 3.67
C LEU A 81 -7.01 -13.95 3.50
N GLN A 82 -6.40 -15.08 3.83
CA GLN A 82 -7.00 -16.41 3.82
C GLN A 82 -6.55 -17.14 5.08
N ASP A 83 -7.50 -17.68 5.85
CA ASP A 83 -7.22 -18.39 7.11
C ASP A 83 -6.21 -17.62 8.01
N GLU A 84 -6.49 -16.32 8.22
CA GLU A 84 -5.69 -15.39 9.04
C GLU A 84 -4.27 -15.09 8.50
N LYS A 85 -3.95 -15.52 7.28
CA LYS A 85 -2.65 -15.27 6.64
C LYS A 85 -2.79 -14.63 5.27
N TYR A 86 -1.87 -13.75 4.94
CA TYR A 86 -1.77 -13.23 3.60
C TYR A 86 -1.18 -14.27 2.65
N VAL A 87 -1.88 -14.47 1.54
CA VAL A 87 -1.46 -15.28 0.42
C VAL A 87 -1.25 -14.35 -0.77
N LEU A 88 -0.09 -14.44 -1.43
CA LEU A 88 0.14 -13.75 -2.70
C LEU A 88 -0.85 -14.30 -3.73
N TYR A 89 -1.82 -13.48 -4.13
CA TYR A 89 -2.86 -13.87 -5.06
C TYR A 89 -2.45 -13.60 -6.50
N GLN A 90 -1.86 -12.43 -6.76
CA GLN A 90 -1.26 -12.13 -8.06
C GLN A 90 -0.10 -11.16 -7.94
N LYS A 91 0.86 -11.30 -8.86
CA LYS A 91 1.92 -10.33 -9.11
C LYS A 91 1.90 -9.95 -10.58
N LEU A 92 1.75 -8.66 -10.86
CA LEU A 92 1.89 -8.11 -12.20
C LEU A 92 3.21 -7.36 -12.32
N ALA A 93 3.88 -7.50 -13.46
CA ALA A 93 5.08 -6.75 -13.76
C ALA A 93 4.97 -6.17 -15.17
N LYS A 94 5.32 -4.89 -15.32
CA LYS A 94 5.34 -4.11 -16.58
C LYS A 94 3.98 -3.83 -17.23
N SER A 95 3.05 -4.79 -17.21
CA SER A 95 1.72 -4.62 -17.77
C SER A 95 0.70 -5.61 -17.20
N GLY A 96 -0.59 -5.25 -17.25
CA GLY A 96 -1.70 -6.15 -16.96
C GLY A 96 -2.81 -5.48 -16.14
N THR A 97 -3.94 -6.17 -15.97
CA THR A 97 -5.06 -5.65 -15.19
C THR A 97 -5.14 -6.32 -13.83
N LEU A 98 -5.17 -5.53 -12.77
CA LEU A 98 -5.39 -6.00 -11.41
C LEU A 98 -6.78 -5.58 -10.95
N LYS A 99 -7.60 -6.57 -10.56
CA LYS A 99 -8.94 -6.34 -10.02
C LYS A 99 -8.89 -6.44 -8.50
N THR A 100 -9.59 -5.53 -7.83
CA THR A 100 -9.80 -5.63 -6.39
C THR A 100 -10.80 -6.74 -6.05
N ASN A 101 -10.61 -7.34 -4.89
CA ASN A 101 -11.55 -8.28 -4.30
C ASN A 101 -12.50 -7.59 -3.30
N THR A 102 -12.05 -6.48 -2.72
CA THR A 102 -12.74 -5.73 -1.66
C THR A 102 -13.50 -4.50 -2.15
N VAL A 103 -13.19 -4.01 -3.36
CA VAL A 103 -13.86 -2.86 -3.99
C VAL A 103 -14.58 -3.34 -5.25
N PRO A 104 -15.85 -3.75 -5.16
CA PRO A 104 -16.56 -4.33 -6.30
C PRO A 104 -16.53 -3.45 -7.55
N GLY A 105 -16.02 -4.00 -8.65
CA GLY A 105 -15.95 -3.31 -9.94
C GLY A 105 -14.74 -2.40 -10.14
N PHE A 106 -13.86 -2.25 -9.15
CA PHE A 106 -12.64 -1.47 -9.30
C PHE A 106 -11.47 -2.32 -9.83
N ALA A 107 -10.75 -1.78 -10.79
CA ALA A 107 -9.56 -2.39 -11.37
C ALA A 107 -8.56 -1.31 -11.75
N ILE A 108 -7.27 -1.66 -11.68
CA ILE A 108 -6.19 -0.85 -12.21
C ILE A 108 -5.56 -1.55 -13.41
N GLU A 109 -5.11 -0.75 -14.37
CA GLU A 109 -4.30 -1.23 -15.48
C GLU A 109 -2.86 -0.77 -15.23
N LEU A 110 -1.96 -1.74 -15.10
CA LEU A 110 -0.54 -1.48 -15.10
C LEU A 110 -0.12 -1.28 -16.54
N GLU A 111 0.46 -0.13 -16.82
CA GLU A 111 1.03 0.22 -18.11
C GLU A 111 2.53 0.49 -17.97
N LYS A 112 3.28 0.13 -19.01
CA LYS A 112 4.72 0.37 -19.00
C LYS A 112 5.00 1.87 -19.02
N SER A 113 5.64 2.40 -17.98
CA SER A 113 6.13 3.79 -18.02
C SER A 113 7.13 3.95 -19.17
N SER A 114 6.87 4.92 -20.04
CA SER A 114 7.75 5.29 -21.16
C SER A 114 8.86 6.28 -20.76
N LYS A 115 8.84 6.78 -19.52
CA LYS A 115 9.82 7.77 -19.03
C LYS A 115 10.74 7.13 -17.98
N PRO A 116 12.07 7.13 -18.18
CA PRO A 116 13.01 6.74 -17.13
C PRO A 116 12.94 7.75 -15.98
N ARG A 117 12.92 7.26 -14.73
CA ARG A 117 13.03 8.08 -13.52
C ARG A 117 14.49 8.53 -13.41
N THR A 118 14.78 9.80 -13.68
CA THR A 118 16.12 10.36 -13.44
C THR A 118 16.32 10.54 -11.94
N SER A 119 17.18 9.73 -11.32
CA SER A 119 17.69 9.95 -9.97
C SER A 119 18.75 11.06 -10.01
N SER A 120 18.36 12.31 -9.77
CA SER A 120 19.32 13.40 -9.55
C SER A 120 19.67 13.49 -8.07
N LEU A 121 20.76 12.83 -7.67
CA LEU A 121 21.50 13.18 -6.46
C LEU A 121 22.89 13.65 -6.92
N SER A 122 23.04 14.95 -7.15
CA SER A 122 24.35 15.61 -7.18
C SER A 122 24.22 17.02 -6.64
N GLY A 123 24.53 17.16 -5.36
CA GLY A 123 24.56 18.43 -4.65
C GLY A 123 25.60 18.44 -3.54
N ALA A 124 26.77 17.85 -3.77
CA ALA A 124 27.93 18.11 -2.92
C ALA A 124 28.59 19.42 -3.42
N SER A 125 28.16 20.55 -2.87
CA SER A 125 28.90 21.80 -3.01
C SER A 125 30.04 21.77 -2.00
N SER A 126 31.25 21.55 -2.49
CA SER A 126 32.49 21.79 -1.75
C SER A 126 32.62 23.28 -1.46
N VAL A 127 32.60 23.65 -0.18
CA VAL A 127 32.98 24.98 0.29
C VAL A 127 34.51 25.10 0.21
N PRO A 128 35.09 26.06 -0.53
CA PRO A 128 36.52 26.31 -0.46
C PRO A 128 36.87 27.07 0.82
N ILE A 129 38.08 26.76 1.33
CA ILE A 129 38.73 27.29 2.52
C ILE A 129 38.90 28.81 2.44
#